data_AF-A0A4R2NC63-F1
#
_entry.id   AF-A0A4R2NC63-F1
#
_cell.length_a   1.000
_cell.length_b   1.000
_cell.length_c   1.000
_cell.angle_alpha   90.00
_cell.angle_beta   90.00
_cell.angle_gamma   90.00
#
_symmetry.space_group_name_H-M   'P 1'
#
loop_
_entity.id
_entity.type
_entity.pdbx_description
1 polymer ?
#
loop_
_entity_poly.entity_id
_entity_poly.type
_entity_poly.pdbx_seq_one_letter_code
_entity_poly.pdbx_strand_id
1 'polypeptide(L)' 'MKPLDLMKHAGVDMSKPDPIRKAVAYVGALVDQLALDF' A
#
# COMPACT_ATOMS: atom_id res chain seq x y z
N MET A 1 -0.68 22.76 2.19
CA MET A 1 0.17 21.68 1.63
C MET A 1 -0.63 20.96 0.56
N LYS A 2 0.01 20.52 -0.54
CA LYS A 2 -0.69 19.68 -1.54
C LYS A 2 -0.83 18.25 -0.98
N PRO A 3 -1.76 17.44 -1.51
CA PRO A 3 -1.96 16.06 -1.03
C PRO A 3 -0.68 15.22 -1.00
N LEU A 4 0.18 15.31 -2.03
CA LEU A 4 1.46 14.59 -2.05
C LEU A 4 2.41 15.02 -0.93
N ASP A 5 2.44 16.31 -0.59
CA ASP A 5 3.28 16.85 0.47
C ASP A 5 2.81 16.33 1.85
N LEU A 6 1.49 16.25 2.04
CA LEU A 6 0.90 15.71 3.27
C LEU A 6 1.25 14.23 3.46
N MET A 7 1.12 13.42 2.41
CA MET A 7 1.47 12.00 2.47
C MET A 7 2.96 11.80 2.75
N LYS A 8 3.81 12.59 2.09
CA LYS A 8 5.26 12.54 2.31
C LYS A 8 5.62 12.95 3.74
N HIS A 9 4.95 13.96 4.30
CA HIS A 9 5.11 14.36 5.70
C HIS A 9 4.66 13.26 6.68
N ALA A 10 3.62 12.50 6.33
CA ALA A 10 3.17 11.31 7.06
C ALA A 10 4.08 10.08 6.88
N GLY A 11 5.24 10.23 6.23
CA GLY A 11 6.21 9.15 6.00
C GLY A 11 5.92 8.26 4.80
N VAL A 12 4.93 8.60 3.97
CA VAL A 12 4.55 7.83 2.78
C VAL A 12 4.83 8.65 1.51
N ASP A 13 5.94 8.36 0.84
CA ASP A 13 6.29 9.03 -0.42
C ASP A 13 5.55 8.43 -1.62
N MET A 14 4.38 8.98 -1.92
CA MET A 14 3.53 8.57 -3.04
C MET A 14 4.09 8.92 -4.44
N SER A 15 5.25 9.60 -4.54
CA SER A 15 5.95 9.79 -5.83
C SER A 15 6.76 8.55 -6.25
N LYS A 16 6.92 7.58 -5.35
CA LYS A 16 7.61 6.31 -5.59
C LYS A 16 6.59 5.19 -5.82
N PRO A 17 6.95 4.12 -6.54
CA PRO A 17 6.06 2.98 -6.73
C PRO A 17 5.91 2.11 -5.48
N ASP A 18 6.80 2.22 -4.51
CA ASP A 18 6.87 1.30 -3.36
C ASP A 18 5.63 1.29 -2.46
N PRO A 19 4.98 2.43 -2.11
CA PRO A 19 3.75 2.41 -1.34
C PRO A 19 2.63 1.60 -2.01
N ILE A 20 2.51 1.70 -3.34
CA ILE A 20 1.51 0.95 -4.11
C ILE A 20 1.87 -0.54 -4.13
N ARG A 21 3.14 -0.89 -4.36
CA ARG A 21 3.59 -2.30 -4.32
C ARG A 21 3.30 -2.95 -2.96
N LYS A 22 3.56 -2.24 -1.86
CA LYS A 22 3.25 -2.71 -0.50
C LYS A 22 1.74 -2.93 -0.30
N ALA A 23 0.91 -2.00 -0.75
CA ALA A 23 -0.54 -2.12 -0.68
C ALA A 23 -1.05 -3.33 -1.47
N VAL A 24 -0.58 -3.51 -2.71
CA VAL A 24 -0.94 -4.66 -3.56
C VAL A 24 -0.49 -5.98 -2.93
N ALA A 25 0.72 -6.05 -2.40
CA ALA A 25 1.22 -7.26 -1.72
C ALA A 25 0.37 -7.63 -0.50
N TYR A 26 -0.05 -6.63 0.28
CA TYR A 26 -0.93 -6.85 1.43
C TYR A 26 -2.30 -7.40 1.01
N VAL A 27 -2.91 -6.82 -0.03
CA VAL A 27 -4.17 -7.34 -0.58
C VAL A 27 -3.99 -8.77 -1.11
N GLY A 28 -2.87 -9.07 -1.77
CA GLY A 28 -2.53 -10.43 -2.21
C GLY A 28 -2.51 -11.42 -1.05
N ALA A 29 -1.85 -11.08 0.05
CA ALA A 29 -1.82 -11.92 1.25
C ALA A 29 -3.21 -12.15 1.86
N LEU A 30 -4.10 -11.15 1.83
CA LEU A 30 -5.49 -11.32 2.29
C LEU A 30 -6.30 -12.27 1.40
N VAL A 31 -6.06 -12.23 0.08
CA VAL A 31 -6.68 -13.15 -0.88
C VAL A 31 -6.16 -14.56 -0.67
N ASP A 32 -4.84 -14.73 -0.51
CA ASP A 32 -4.21 -16.03 -0.27
C ASP A 32 -4.74 -16.64 1.04
N GLN A 33 -4.85 -15.84 2.10
CA GLN A 33 -5.45 -16.28 3.36
C GLN A 33 -6.90 -16.75 3.15
N LEU A 34 -7.72 -15.96 2.48
CA LEU A 34 -9.11 -16.31 2.20
C LEU A 34 -9.22 -17.60 1.37
N ALA A 35 -8.34 -17.80 0.39
CA ALA A 35 -8.35 -18.99 -0.46
C ALA A 35 -7.95 -20.28 0.27
N LEU A 36 -7.08 -20.19 1.28
CA LEU A 36 -6.66 -21.32 2.11
C LEU A 36 -7.73 -21.76 3.13
N ASP A 37 -8.70 -20.89 3.42
CA ASP A 37 -9.81 -21.16 4.33
C ASP A 37 -10.99 -21.92 3.65
N PHE A 38 -10.90 -22.18 2.33
CA PHE A 38 -11.86 -22.98 1.54
C PHE A 38 -11.37 -24.42 1.30
#